data_AF-A0A556CZY0-F1
#
_entry.id   AF-A0A556CZY0-F1
#
_cell.length_a   1.000
_cell.length_b   1.000
_cell.length_c   1.000
_cell.angle_alpha   90.00
_cell.angle_beta   90.00
_cell.angle_gamma   90.00
#
_symmetry.space_group_name_H-M   'P 1'
#
loop_
_entity.id
_entity.type
_entity.pdbx_description
1 polymer ?
#
loop_
_entity_poly.entity_id
_entity_poly.type
_entity_poly.pdbx_seq_one_letter_code
_entity_poly.pdbx_strand_id
1 'polypeptide(L)'
;MDKIQFAKRIRDSIKSGQLNTLKDLLEREPKMLEYTTPFGTWLHVATAHGQLEIIEYLINSGINIHAKCGTFSTNALERAATKGHLHIVEYFIKHQVEMDTSEPDRNPLFAAIYSGHFEIVKLLVMKGIDITIKYSGNNMKEMDAYMFAVERGEMEIAEYVKRKMNENIYS
;
A
#
# COMPACT_ATOMS: atom_id res chain seq x y z
N MET A 1 -25.68 -0.15 -19.49
CA MET A 1 -24.43 -0.95 -19.38
C MET A 1 -24.46 -1.62 -18.01
N ASP A 2 -24.23 -2.92 -17.92
CA ASP A 2 -24.14 -3.58 -16.60
C ASP A 2 -22.94 -3.00 -15.83
N LYS A 3 -23.10 -2.82 -14.50
CA LYS A 3 -22.07 -2.31 -13.58
C LYS A 3 -20.76 -3.07 -13.72
N ILE A 4 -20.80 -4.37 -14.02
CA ILE A 4 -19.60 -5.19 -14.24
C ILE A 4 -18.80 -4.69 -15.46
N GLN A 5 -19.48 -4.41 -16.57
CA GLN A 5 -18.84 -3.88 -17.77
C GLN A 5 -18.31 -2.46 -17.55
N PHE A 6 -19.03 -1.65 -16.77
CA PHE A 6 -18.58 -0.30 -16.43
C PHE A 6 -17.34 -0.32 -15.53
N ALA A 7 -17.35 -1.15 -14.48
CA ALA A 7 -16.21 -1.40 -13.59
C ALA A 7 -14.98 -1.92 -14.36
N LYS A 8 -15.18 -2.76 -15.37
CA LYS A 8 -14.10 -3.23 -16.25
C LYS A 8 -13.45 -2.08 -17.00
N ARG A 9 -14.24 -1.19 -17.61
CA ARG A 9 -13.74 -0.01 -18.35
C ARG A 9 -12.98 0.95 -17.44
N ILE A 10 -13.49 1.22 -16.24
CA ILE A 10 -12.77 2.02 -15.24
C ILE A 10 -11.43 1.37 -14.92
N ARG A 11 -11.43 0.08 -14.58
CA ARG A 11 -10.20 -0.66 -14.28
C ARG A 11 -9.19 -0.59 -15.43
N ASP A 12 -9.63 -0.83 -16.66
CA ASP A 12 -8.76 -0.83 -17.84
C ASP A 12 -8.17 0.58 -18.08
N SER A 13 -8.98 1.64 -17.92
CA SER A 13 -8.49 3.02 -18.00
C SER A 13 -7.40 3.32 -16.97
N ILE A 14 -7.54 2.82 -15.74
CA ILE A 14 -6.54 2.99 -14.68
C ILE A 14 -5.26 2.23 -15.02
N LYS A 15 -5.38 0.96 -15.43
CA LYS A 15 -4.23 0.11 -15.78
C LYS A 15 -3.39 0.70 -16.90
N SER A 16 -4.05 1.34 -17.87
CA SER A 16 -3.42 1.94 -19.03
C SER A 16 -3.04 3.42 -18.84
N GLY A 17 -3.23 4.00 -17.65
CA GLY A 17 -2.90 5.41 -17.38
C GLY A 17 -3.79 6.43 -18.10
N GLN A 18 -4.98 6.03 -18.58
CA GLN A 18 -5.88 6.89 -19.34
C GLN A 18 -6.73 7.78 -18.42
N LEU A 19 -6.12 8.83 -17.85
CA LEU A 19 -6.77 9.71 -16.88
C LEU A 19 -8.04 10.39 -17.43
N ASN A 20 -8.03 10.86 -18.69
CA ASN A 20 -9.21 11.50 -19.28
C ASN A 20 -10.37 10.51 -19.46
N THR A 21 -10.09 9.28 -19.91
CA THR A 21 -11.10 8.21 -19.98
C THR A 21 -11.67 7.90 -18.59
N LEU A 22 -10.82 7.86 -17.56
CA LEU A 22 -11.26 7.65 -16.18
C LEU A 22 -12.19 8.78 -15.69
N LYS A 23 -11.82 10.03 -15.96
CA LYS A 23 -12.62 11.23 -15.64
C LYS A 23 -14.01 11.14 -16.26
N ASP A 24 -14.06 10.94 -17.58
CA ASP A 24 -15.32 10.82 -18.33
C ASP A 24 -16.23 9.70 -17.78
N LEU A 25 -15.64 8.57 -17.36
CA LEU A 25 -16.39 7.46 -16.79
C LEU A 25 -16.95 7.79 -15.40
N LEU A 26 -16.16 8.42 -14.52
CA LEU A 26 -16.60 8.76 -13.18
C LEU A 26 -17.56 9.96 -13.15
N GLU A 27 -17.46 10.89 -14.10
CA GLU A 27 -18.47 11.95 -14.28
C GLU A 27 -19.82 11.38 -14.72
N ARG A 28 -19.82 10.36 -15.58
CA ARG A 28 -21.05 9.69 -16.04
C ARG A 28 -21.70 8.83 -14.95
N GLU A 29 -20.90 8.21 -14.08
CA GLU A 29 -21.42 7.39 -12.98
C GLU A 29 -20.62 7.60 -11.68
N PRO A 30 -20.86 8.72 -10.95
CA PRO A 30 -20.09 9.08 -9.75
C PRO A 30 -20.14 8.03 -8.63
N LYS A 31 -21.23 7.28 -8.54
CA LYS A 31 -21.39 6.16 -7.57
C LYS A 31 -20.32 5.08 -7.72
N MET A 32 -19.63 5.03 -8.86
CA MET A 32 -18.53 4.11 -9.05
C MET A 32 -17.32 4.43 -8.18
N LEU A 33 -17.19 5.63 -7.59
CA LEU A 33 -16.12 5.93 -6.62
C LEU A 33 -16.17 5.02 -5.38
N GLU A 34 -17.37 4.64 -4.95
CA GLU A 34 -17.59 3.74 -3.80
C GLU A 34 -17.50 2.25 -4.20
N TYR A 35 -17.36 1.96 -5.49
CA TYR A 35 -17.36 0.59 -6.00
C TYR A 35 -16.08 -0.15 -5.61
N THR A 36 -16.25 -1.32 -5.00
CA THR A 36 -15.15 -2.20 -4.60
C THR A 36 -15.12 -3.44 -5.48
N THR A 37 -13.92 -3.84 -5.89
CA THR A 37 -13.67 -5.07 -6.62
C THR A 37 -12.88 -6.05 -5.72
N PRO A 38 -12.70 -7.32 -6.12
CA PRO A 38 -11.75 -8.21 -5.45
C PRO A 38 -10.32 -7.64 -5.38
N PHE A 39 -9.94 -6.74 -6.30
CA PHE A 39 -8.64 -6.07 -6.30
C PHE A 39 -8.55 -4.87 -5.34
N GLY A 40 -9.67 -4.46 -4.74
CA GLY A 40 -9.84 -3.26 -3.92
C GLY A 40 -10.65 -2.17 -4.64
N THR A 41 -10.60 -0.94 -4.10
CA THR A 41 -11.12 0.28 -4.74
C THR A 41 -10.26 0.70 -5.95
N TRP A 42 -10.69 1.73 -6.69
CA TRP A 42 -9.88 2.31 -7.77
C TRP A 42 -8.53 2.85 -7.29
N LEU A 43 -8.46 3.33 -6.05
CA LEU A 43 -7.22 3.76 -5.42
C LEU A 43 -6.21 2.61 -5.34
N HIS A 44 -6.65 1.41 -4.93
CA HIS A 44 -5.79 0.23 -4.86
C HIS A 44 -5.30 -0.21 -6.24
N VAL A 45 -6.16 -0.12 -7.26
CA VAL A 45 -5.80 -0.47 -8.63
C VAL A 45 -4.78 0.51 -9.18
N ALA A 46 -4.98 1.82 -9.01
CA ALA A 46 -4.06 2.86 -9.46
C ALA A 46 -2.71 2.74 -8.75
N THR A 47 -2.74 2.52 -7.43
CA THR A 47 -1.55 2.24 -6.62
C THR A 47 -0.78 1.05 -7.14
N ALA A 48 -1.46 -0.07 -7.44
CA ALA A 48 -0.77 -1.26 -7.93
C ALA A 48 -0.04 -1.04 -9.27
N HIS A 49 -0.45 -0.05 -10.07
CA HIS A 49 0.10 0.27 -11.38
C HIS A 49 1.00 1.53 -11.37
N GLY A 50 1.31 2.10 -10.21
CA GLY A 50 2.23 3.24 -10.14
C GLY A 50 1.66 4.55 -10.67
N GLN A 51 0.34 4.71 -10.71
CA GLN A 51 -0.33 5.82 -11.41
C GLN A 51 -0.61 7.01 -10.48
N LEU A 52 0.43 7.77 -10.11
CA LEU A 52 0.30 8.89 -9.14
C LEU A 52 -0.74 9.94 -9.56
N GLU A 53 -0.75 10.38 -10.83
CA GLU A 53 -1.73 11.37 -11.31
C GLU A 53 -3.18 10.88 -11.16
N ILE A 54 -3.41 9.59 -11.36
CA ILE A 54 -4.72 8.98 -11.16
C ILE A 54 -5.07 8.89 -9.67
N ILE A 55 -4.10 8.57 -8.82
CA ILE A 55 -4.28 8.54 -7.36
C ILE A 55 -4.73 9.92 -6.87
N GLU A 56 -4.01 10.98 -7.27
CA GLU A 56 -4.32 12.36 -6.93
C GLU A 56 -5.73 12.73 -7.38
N TYR A 57 -6.10 12.40 -8.62
CA TYR A 57 -7.44 12.65 -9.14
C TYR A 57 -8.52 11.92 -8.33
N LEU A 58 -8.33 10.63 -8.03
CA LEU A 58 -9.32 9.85 -7.30
C LEU A 58 -9.54 10.38 -5.87
N ILE A 59 -8.47 10.80 -5.20
CA ILE A 59 -8.54 11.42 -3.86
C ILE A 59 -9.27 12.75 -3.92
N ASN A 60 -8.93 13.61 -4.89
CA ASN A 60 -9.62 14.88 -5.10
C ASN A 60 -11.10 14.70 -5.48
N SER A 61 -11.45 13.55 -6.05
CA SER A 61 -12.83 13.16 -6.37
C SER A 61 -13.59 12.56 -5.19
N GLY A 62 -12.96 12.43 -4.02
CA GLY A 62 -13.59 11.96 -2.78
C GLY A 62 -13.56 10.45 -2.56
N ILE A 63 -12.67 9.70 -3.24
CA ILE A 63 -12.46 8.29 -2.88
C ILE A 63 -11.92 8.18 -1.45
N ASN A 64 -12.38 7.18 -0.70
CA ASN A 64 -11.86 6.94 0.66
C ASN A 64 -10.39 6.48 0.59
N ILE A 65 -9.47 7.34 1.01
CA ILE A 65 -8.02 7.06 1.07
C ILE A 65 -7.66 5.97 2.10
N HIS A 66 -8.48 5.80 3.13
CA HIS A 66 -8.29 4.83 4.21
C HIS A 66 -9.05 3.51 3.97
N ALA A 67 -9.55 3.28 2.76
CA ALA A 67 -10.26 2.05 2.45
C ALA A 67 -9.35 0.82 2.68
N LYS A 68 -9.83 -0.14 3.48
CA LYS A 68 -9.22 -1.46 3.69
C LYS A 68 -10.15 -2.50 3.07
N CYS A 69 -9.83 -2.99 1.86
CA CYS A 69 -10.75 -3.87 1.12
C CYS A 69 -10.05 -4.74 0.07
N GLY A 70 -10.87 -5.48 -0.70
CA GLY A 70 -10.39 -6.50 -1.64
C GLY A 70 -10.01 -7.81 -0.95
N THR A 71 -9.50 -8.77 -1.71
CA THR A 71 -9.23 -10.14 -1.23
C THR A 71 -8.32 -10.18 0.00
N PHE A 72 -7.38 -9.25 0.11
CA PHE A 72 -6.41 -9.20 1.22
C PHE A 72 -6.72 -8.13 2.26
N SER A 73 -7.81 -7.36 2.08
CA SER A 73 -8.20 -6.27 2.99
C SER A 73 -7.06 -5.29 3.34
N THR A 74 -6.12 -5.08 2.41
CA THR A 74 -4.97 -4.19 2.60
C THR A 74 -5.37 -2.75 2.34
N ASN A 75 -4.63 -1.80 2.94
CA ASN A 75 -4.77 -0.38 2.60
C ASN A 75 -3.91 0.00 1.36
N ALA A 76 -4.04 1.24 0.89
CA ALA A 76 -3.30 1.72 -0.27
C ALA A 76 -1.78 1.87 -0.02
N LEU A 77 -1.36 2.21 1.20
CA LEU A 77 0.06 2.34 1.57
C LEU A 77 0.78 0.99 1.53
N GLU A 78 0.18 -0.06 2.10
CA GLU A 78 0.66 -1.44 2.00
C GLU A 78 0.80 -1.87 0.54
N ARG A 79 -0.20 -1.54 -0.30
CA ARG A 79 -0.16 -1.87 -1.74
C ARG A 79 1.00 -1.17 -2.46
N ALA A 80 1.26 0.09 -2.14
CA ALA A 80 2.38 0.85 -2.70
C ALA A 80 3.73 0.25 -2.26
N ALA A 81 3.82 -0.09 -0.96
CA ALA A 81 4.99 -0.72 -0.37
C ALA A 81 5.29 -2.08 -0.99
N THR A 82 4.29 -2.97 -1.16
CA THR A 82 4.46 -4.27 -1.83
C THR A 82 4.94 -4.13 -3.28
N LYS A 83 4.56 -3.04 -3.97
CA LYS A 83 4.83 -2.84 -5.40
C LYS A 83 6.07 -2.01 -5.70
N GLY A 84 6.74 -1.48 -4.68
CA GLY A 84 7.98 -0.73 -4.87
C GLY A 84 7.79 0.71 -5.34
N HIS A 85 6.57 1.26 -5.23
CA HIS A 85 6.28 2.61 -5.71
C HIS A 85 6.62 3.67 -4.66
N LEU A 86 7.91 3.96 -4.49
CA LEU A 86 8.44 4.87 -3.45
C LEU A 86 7.72 6.24 -3.42
N HIS A 87 7.56 6.88 -4.58
CA HIS A 87 6.89 8.19 -4.68
C HIS A 87 5.41 8.14 -4.23
N ILE A 88 4.74 7.01 -4.41
CA ILE A 88 3.37 6.80 -3.94
C ILE A 88 3.34 6.53 -2.42
N VAL A 89 4.33 5.81 -1.89
CA VAL A 89 4.50 5.64 -0.44
C VAL A 89 4.67 7.01 0.23
N GLU A 90 5.57 7.86 -0.28
CA GLU A 90 5.75 9.23 0.20
C GLU A 90 4.45 10.04 0.17
N TYR A 91 3.73 9.95 -0.94
CA TYR A 91 2.45 10.62 -1.12
C TYR A 91 1.42 10.17 -0.08
N PHE A 92 1.25 8.87 0.16
CA PHE A 92 0.29 8.36 1.13
C PHE A 92 0.66 8.69 2.57
N ILE A 93 1.95 8.65 2.93
CA ILE A 93 2.42 9.09 4.24
C ILE A 93 2.11 10.59 4.45
N LYS A 94 2.34 11.42 3.43
CA LYS A 94 2.00 12.85 3.47
C LYS A 94 0.50 13.10 3.67
N HIS A 95 -0.35 12.20 3.16
CA HIS A 95 -1.80 12.23 3.34
C HIS A 95 -2.29 11.45 4.56
N GLN A 96 -1.40 11.14 5.51
CA GLN A 96 -1.72 10.52 6.79
C GLN A 96 -2.44 9.17 6.67
N VAL A 97 -2.17 8.41 5.60
CA VAL A 97 -2.62 7.01 5.53
C VAL A 97 -1.93 6.23 6.64
N GLU A 98 -2.73 5.46 7.39
CA GLU A 98 -2.30 4.68 8.56
C GLU A 98 -1.11 3.78 8.23
N MET A 99 0.00 3.99 8.95
CA MET A 99 1.22 3.18 8.85
C MET A 99 1.17 1.98 9.81
N ASP A 100 0.75 2.23 11.05
CA ASP A 100 0.68 1.21 12.09
C ASP A 100 -0.75 0.66 12.16
N THR A 101 -0.92 -0.60 11.79
CA THR A 101 -2.22 -1.28 11.86
C THR A 101 -2.21 -2.29 13.00
N SER A 102 -3.39 -2.55 13.57
CA SER A 102 -3.57 -3.58 14.61
C SER A 102 -3.50 -5.02 14.07
N GLU A 103 -3.37 -5.19 12.76
CA GLU A 103 -3.34 -6.46 12.05
C GLU A 103 -1.91 -6.70 11.55
N PRO A 104 -1.09 -7.51 12.24
CA PRO A 104 0.34 -7.54 11.98
C PRO A 104 0.75 -8.11 10.62
N ASP A 105 -0.15 -8.80 9.93
CA ASP A 105 0.01 -9.23 8.54
C ASP A 105 -0.27 -8.12 7.51
N ARG A 106 -0.77 -6.97 7.95
CA ARG A 106 -1.20 -5.82 7.13
C ARG A 106 -0.45 -4.55 7.52
N ASN A 107 0.87 -4.64 7.54
CA ASN A 107 1.76 -3.53 7.84
C ASN A 107 2.65 -3.21 6.61
N PRO A 108 2.77 -1.94 6.19
CA PRO A 108 3.57 -1.56 5.03
C PRO A 108 5.07 -1.86 5.19
N LEU A 109 5.59 -1.95 6.43
CA LEU A 109 6.97 -2.40 6.69
C LEU A 109 7.16 -3.84 6.22
N PHE A 110 6.33 -4.78 6.70
CA PHE A 110 6.42 -6.18 6.27
C PHE A 110 6.15 -6.36 4.78
N ALA A 111 5.24 -5.57 4.21
CA ALA A 111 5.00 -5.55 2.76
C ALA A 111 6.25 -5.15 1.96
N ALA A 112 6.99 -4.14 2.41
CA ALA A 112 8.24 -3.70 1.77
C ALA A 112 9.36 -4.72 1.95
N ILE A 113 9.50 -5.31 3.15
CA ILE A 113 10.48 -6.37 3.43
C ILE A 113 10.19 -7.61 2.57
N TYR A 114 8.93 -8.06 2.52
CA TYR A 114 8.55 -9.24 1.75
C TYR A 114 8.92 -9.15 0.26
N SER A 115 8.84 -7.93 -0.30
CA SER A 115 9.16 -7.63 -1.69
C SER A 115 10.58 -7.10 -1.92
N GLY A 116 11.43 -7.02 -0.90
CA GLY A 116 12.83 -6.56 -1.02
C GLY A 116 13.00 -5.08 -1.33
N HIS A 117 12.02 -4.23 -1.01
CA HIS A 117 12.05 -2.79 -1.34
C HIS A 117 12.75 -1.96 -0.25
N PHE A 118 14.08 -2.03 -0.23
CA PHE A 118 14.88 -1.43 0.84
C PHE A 118 14.69 0.09 1.04
N GLU A 119 14.61 0.86 -0.05
CA GLU A 119 14.39 2.33 0.06
C GLU A 119 13.03 2.68 0.69
N ILE A 120 12.01 1.84 0.48
CA ILE A 120 10.72 1.99 1.15
C ILE A 120 10.84 1.65 2.63
N VAL A 121 11.60 0.61 3.00
CA VAL A 121 11.89 0.30 4.41
C VAL A 121 12.58 1.48 5.09
N LYS A 122 13.62 2.06 4.47
CA LYS A 122 14.30 3.25 5.02
C LYS A 122 13.33 4.40 5.24
N LEU A 123 12.49 4.69 4.24
CA LEU A 123 11.49 5.75 4.31
C LEU A 123 10.51 5.54 5.46
N LEU A 124 9.93 4.33 5.58
CA LEU A 124 8.96 4.02 6.63
C LEU A 124 9.59 4.14 8.03
N VAL A 125 10.81 3.62 8.22
CA VAL A 125 11.56 3.76 9.48
C VAL A 125 11.87 5.21 9.80
N MET A 126 12.29 6.00 8.81
CA MET A 126 12.54 7.44 8.97
C MET A 126 11.26 8.20 9.34
N LYS A 127 10.09 7.73 8.90
CA LYS A 127 8.77 8.31 9.21
C LYS A 127 8.19 7.81 10.53
N GLY A 128 8.92 6.98 11.26
CA GLY A 128 8.56 6.57 12.61
C GLY A 128 7.54 5.43 12.67
N ILE A 129 7.50 4.57 11.64
CA ILE A 129 6.73 3.32 11.73
C ILE A 129 7.23 2.48 12.92
N ASP A 130 6.33 1.80 13.61
CA ASP A 130 6.71 0.90 14.69
C ASP A 130 7.45 -0.33 14.13
N ILE A 131 8.76 -0.41 14.40
CA ILE A 131 9.61 -1.53 13.99
C ILE A 131 9.62 -2.69 15.00
N THR A 132 8.94 -2.53 16.14
CA THR A 132 8.82 -3.56 17.19
C THR A 132 7.59 -4.46 17.00
N ILE A 133 6.69 -4.07 16.07
CA ILE A 133 5.56 -4.89 15.67
C ILE A 133 6.02 -6.26 15.19
N LYS A 134 5.24 -7.29 15.50
CA LYS A 134 5.54 -8.67 15.16
C LYS A 134 4.57 -9.21 14.13
N TYR A 135 5.09 -9.68 13.00
CA TYR A 135 4.34 -10.37 11.98
C TYR A 135 3.76 -11.69 12.52
N SER A 136 2.46 -11.88 12.26
CA SER A 136 1.73 -13.10 12.59
C SER A 136 0.83 -13.48 11.42
N GLY A 137 1.38 -14.28 10.51
CA GLY A 137 0.67 -14.88 9.37
C GLY A 137 0.42 -16.38 9.57
N ASN A 138 -0.14 -17.04 8.55
CA ASN A 138 -0.55 -18.45 8.65
C ASN A 138 0.59 -19.42 9.02
N ASN A 139 1.82 -19.17 8.53
CA ASN A 139 2.97 -20.06 8.69
C ASN A 139 4.13 -19.46 9.51
N MET A 140 4.03 -18.18 9.88
CA MET A 140 5.08 -17.44 10.59
C MET A 140 4.41 -16.68 11.72
N LYS A 141 4.88 -16.87 12.96
CA LYS A 141 4.28 -16.25 14.15
C LYS A 141 5.35 -15.50 14.92
N GLU A 142 4.97 -14.34 15.43
CA GLU A 142 5.79 -13.55 16.37
C GLU A 142 7.16 -13.12 15.79
N MET A 143 7.26 -12.92 14.47
CA MET A 143 8.49 -12.45 13.83
C MET A 143 8.56 -10.93 13.86
N ASP A 144 9.55 -10.36 14.54
CA ASP A 144 9.86 -8.95 14.37
C ASP A 144 10.39 -8.67 12.94
N ALA A 145 10.52 -7.40 12.59
CA ALA A 145 10.99 -6.98 11.26
C ALA A 145 12.40 -7.51 10.90
N TYR A 146 13.28 -7.72 11.89
CA TYR A 146 14.60 -8.29 11.66
C TYR A 146 14.51 -9.78 11.32
N MET A 147 13.83 -10.58 12.15
CA MET A 147 13.64 -12.01 11.93
C MET A 147 12.92 -12.28 10.62
N PHE A 148 11.91 -11.47 10.30
CA PHE A 148 11.19 -11.57 9.04
C PHE A 148 12.11 -11.28 7.85
N ALA A 149 12.94 -10.25 7.90
CA ALA A 149 13.90 -9.96 6.82
C ALA A 149 14.93 -11.08 6.61
N VAL A 150 15.44 -11.68 7.69
CA VAL A 150 16.36 -12.84 7.62
C VAL A 150 15.68 -14.04 6.98
N GLU A 151 14.45 -14.37 7.40
CA GLU A 151 13.68 -15.49 6.85
C GLU A 151 13.38 -15.31 5.36
N ARG A 152 13.20 -14.06 4.90
CA ARG A 152 13.00 -13.73 3.48
C ARG A 152 14.31 -13.68 2.67
N GLY A 153 15.47 -13.78 3.32
CA GLY A 153 16.78 -13.66 2.68
C GLY A 153 17.20 -12.22 2.37
N GLU A 154 16.47 -11.22 2.90
CA GLU A 154 16.69 -9.80 2.66
C GLU A 154 17.75 -9.24 3.61
N MET A 155 18.99 -9.71 3.48
CA MET A 155 20.06 -9.49 4.46
C MET A 155 20.42 -8.01 4.66
N GLU A 156 20.43 -7.22 3.59
CA GLU A 156 20.70 -5.77 3.69
C GLU A 156 19.62 -5.04 4.52
N ILE A 157 18.36 -5.43 4.30
CA ILE A 157 17.23 -4.93 5.08
C ILE A 157 17.33 -5.39 6.54
N ALA A 158 17.68 -6.66 6.77
CA ALA A 158 17.84 -7.21 8.11
C ALA A 158 18.91 -6.46 8.92
N GLU A 159 20.08 -6.22 8.34
CA GLU A 159 21.16 -5.47 8.98
C GLU A 159 20.73 -4.04 9.31
N TYR A 160 20.03 -3.37 8.38
CA TYR A 160 19.50 -2.04 8.60
C TYR A 160 18.50 -1.98 9.76
N VAL A 161 17.51 -2.90 9.76
CA VAL A 161 16.47 -2.96 10.80
C VAL A 161 17.10 -3.28 12.15
N LYS A 162 18.02 -4.25 12.22
CA LYS A 162 18.74 -4.60 13.46
C LYS A 162 19.46 -3.39 14.07
N ARG A 163 20.15 -2.62 13.22
CA ARG A 163 20.83 -1.39 13.68
C ARG A 163 19.82 -0.38 14.25
N LYS A 164 18.69 -0.17 13.56
CA LYS A 164 17.64 0.78 13.99
C LYS A 164 16.93 0.35 15.27
N MET A 165 16.68 -0.95 15.45
CA MET A 165 16.14 -1.48 16.71
C MET A 165 17.08 -1.21 17.89
N ASN A 166 18.39 -1.39 17.70
CA ASN A 166 19.37 -1.10 18.75
C ASN A 166 19.43 0.39 19.09
N GLU A 167 19.33 1.29 18.11
CA GLU A 167 19.28 2.74 18.35
C GLU A 167 18.08 3.14 19.21
N ASN A 168 16.91 2.54 18.96
CA ASN A 168 15.67 2.83 19.71
C ASN A 168 15.68 2.33 21.16
N ILE A 169 16.58 1.42 21.55
CA ILE A 169 16.70 0.95 22.94
C ILE A 169 17.44 1.97 23.82
N TYR A 170 18.22 2.86 23.22
CA TYR A 170 19.05 3.85 23.92
C TYR A 170 18.54 5.30 23.82
N SER A 171 17.36 5.52 23.23
CA SER A 171 16.69 6.83 23.11
C SER A 171 15.57 6.98 24.13
#